data_AF-A0ABD3FFW1-F1
#
_entry.id   AF-A0ABD3FFW1-F1
#
_cell.length_a   1.000
_cell.length_b   1.000
_cell.length_c   1.000
_cell.angle_alpha   90.00
_cell.angle_beta   90.00
_cell.angle_gamma   90.00
#
_symmetry.space_group_name_H-M   'P 1'
#
loop_
_entity.id
_entity.type
_entity.pdbx_description
1 polymer ?
#
loop_
_entity_poly.entity_id
_entity_poly.type
_entity_poly.pdbx_seq_one_letter_code
_entity_poly.pdbx_strand_id
1 'polypeptide(L)'
;MFYCCGTISVVIGLLTCSNVSWNKPFKSGLRSLWFSRLRDQLVEYRGGSDQRERKRLQLQNAIHKARQELTQANADIEVARLRQHHTEEVFKLKPPSRSDITHWVSPCWGYLSASTIINGFRKVGILNDTRVVEDGASFDVIESGIVQELECCKLASGDVDSDDDIGSGDELGSGSEDDA
;
A
#
# COMPACT_ATOMS: atom_id res chain seq x y z
N MET A 1 -52.30 9.79 9.67
CA MET A 1 -51.74 9.98 8.31
C MET A 1 -50.23 9.79 8.44
N PHE A 2 -49.76 8.55 8.30
CA PHE A 2 -48.35 8.19 8.40
C PHE A 2 -47.85 7.91 6.97
N TYR A 3 -47.15 8.85 6.38
CA TYR A 3 -46.36 8.62 5.17
C TYR A 3 -44.95 9.14 5.45
N CYS A 4 -44.02 8.19 5.58
CA CYS A 4 -42.58 8.30 5.27
C CYS A 4 -41.85 7.10 5.92
N CYS A 5 -42.20 5.88 5.51
CA CYS A 5 -41.46 4.66 5.87
C CYS A 5 -41.19 3.84 4.59
N GLY A 6 -40.59 4.46 3.58
CA GLY A 6 -40.41 3.83 2.26
C GLY A 6 -39.01 3.91 1.65
N THR A 7 -38.18 4.88 2.03
CA THR A 7 -36.95 5.20 1.27
C THR A 7 -35.64 4.94 2.01
N ILE A 8 -35.67 4.65 3.31
CA ILE A 8 -34.44 4.40 4.09
C ILE A 8 -33.96 2.94 3.98
N SER A 9 -34.83 1.99 3.60
CA SER A 9 -34.43 0.57 3.47
C SER A 9 -33.52 0.28 2.28
N VAL A 10 -33.50 1.10 1.22
CA VAL A 10 -32.67 0.84 0.04
C VAL A 10 -31.20 1.19 0.31
N VAL A 11 -30.93 2.16 1.18
CA VAL A 11 -29.55 2.64 1.44
C VAL A 11 -28.80 1.73 2.43
N ILE A 12 -29.49 0.97 3.27
CA ILE A 12 -28.86 -0.05 4.14
C ILE A 12 -28.50 -1.33 3.36
N GLY A 13 -29.00 -1.50 2.13
CA GLY A 13 -28.60 -2.59 1.24
C GLY A 13 -27.14 -2.53 0.76
N LEU A 14 -26.51 -1.35 0.83
CA LEU A 14 -25.12 -1.13 0.38
C LEU A 14 -24.06 -1.43 1.45
N LEU A 15 -24.45 -1.75 2.70
CA LEU A 15 -23.51 -1.92 3.80
C LEU A 15 -22.91 -3.35 3.96
N THR A 16 -23.05 -4.26 2.98
CA THR A 16 -22.53 -5.63 3.14
C THR A 16 -21.85 -6.25 1.92
N CYS A 17 -21.11 -5.48 1.11
CA CYS A 17 -20.12 -6.09 0.18
C CYS A 17 -19.20 -7.07 0.92
N SER A 18 -18.99 -6.87 2.23
CA SER A 18 -18.31 -7.76 3.18
C SER A 18 -18.97 -9.14 3.39
N ASN A 19 -20.25 -9.33 3.05
CA ASN A 19 -21.05 -10.53 3.34
C ASN A 19 -21.37 -11.36 2.07
N VAL A 20 -20.74 -11.01 0.94
CA VAL A 20 -20.77 -11.81 -0.27
C VAL A 20 -19.87 -13.04 -0.09
N SER A 21 -20.37 -14.22 -0.45
CA SER A 21 -19.75 -15.52 -0.12
C SER A 21 -18.29 -15.66 -0.57
N TRP A 22 -17.89 -14.97 -1.64
CA TRP A 22 -16.51 -14.95 -2.13
C TRP A 22 -15.61 -13.92 -1.44
N ASN A 23 -16.14 -12.84 -0.84
CA ASN A 23 -15.32 -11.75 -0.31
C ASN A 23 -14.54 -12.16 0.95
N LYS A 24 -15.15 -12.97 1.81
CA LYS A 24 -14.48 -13.49 3.01
C LYS A 24 -13.27 -14.38 2.66
N PRO A 25 -13.40 -15.45 1.85
CA PRO A 25 -12.25 -16.28 1.47
C PRO A 25 -11.22 -15.49 0.66
N PHE A 26 -11.64 -14.60 -0.24
CA PHE A 26 -10.75 -13.72 -1.00
C PHE A 26 -9.88 -12.85 -0.08
N LYS A 27 -10.51 -12.08 0.82
CA LYS A 27 -9.79 -11.22 1.77
C LYS A 27 -8.96 -12.04 2.77
N SER A 28 -9.35 -13.28 3.07
CA SER A 28 -8.54 -14.18 3.89
C SER A 28 -7.24 -14.55 3.18
N GLY A 29 -7.30 -14.85 1.88
CA GLY A 29 -6.13 -15.12 1.05
C GLY A 29 -5.17 -13.93 1.01
N LEU A 30 -5.68 -12.73 0.73
CA LEU A 30 -4.88 -11.50 0.72
C LEU A 30 -4.21 -11.24 2.07
N ARG A 31 -4.95 -11.41 3.18
CA ARG A 31 -4.38 -11.26 4.53
C ARG A 31 -3.28 -12.28 4.79
N SER A 32 -3.44 -13.53 4.36
CA SER A 32 -2.42 -14.56 4.52
C SER A 32 -1.12 -14.17 3.82
N LEU A 33 -1.20 -13.72 2.57
CA LEU A 33 -0.04 -13.26 1.80
C LEU A 33 0.62 -12.04 2.44
N TRP A 34 -0.19 -11.10 2.93
CA TRP A 34 0.32 -9.96 3.69
C TRP A 34 1.05 -10.41 4.97
N PHE A 35 0.48 -11.32 5.75
CA PHE A 35 1.12 -11.86 6.94
C PHE A 35 2.43 -12.59 6.63
N SER A 36 2.52 -13.33 5.52
CA SER A 36 3.77 -13.93 5.06
C SER A 36 4.82 -12.87 4.79
N ARG A 37 4.49 -11.81 4.04
CA ARG A 37 5.42 -10.70 3.79
C ARG A 37 5.89 -10.02 5.08
N LEU A 38 4.99 -9.80 6.03
CA LEU A 38 5.34 -9.25 7.36
C LEU A 38 6.34 -10.14 8.09
N ARG A 39 6.14 -11.46 8.03
CA ARG A 39 7.05 -12.43 8.64
C ARG A 39 8.41 -12.39 7.97
N ASP A 40 8.47 -12.34 6.64
CA ASP A 40 9.72 -12.27 5.89
C ASP A 40 10.53 -11.02 6.28
N GLN A 41 9.87 -9.86 6.37
CA GLN A 41 10.51 -8.61 6.82
C GLN A 41 11.02 -8.70 8.25
N LEU A 42 10.29 -9.36 9.15
CA LEU A 42 10.74 -9.56 10.54
C LEU A 42 11.93 -10.50 10.62
N VAL A 43 11.97 -11.55 9.79
CA VAL A 43 13.10 -12.48 9.70
C VAL A 43 14.34 -11.76 9.19
N GLU A 44 14.20 -10.97 8.12
CA GLU A 44 15.28 -10.15 7.57
C GLU A 44 15.84 -9.18 8.63
N TYR A 45 14.96 -8.44 9.31
CA TYR A 45 15.37 -7.54 10.37
C TYR A 45 16.07 -8.27 11.52
N ARG A 46 15.58 -9.44 11.94
CA ARG A 46 16.21 -10.27 12.97
C ARG A 46 17.57 -10.81 12.52
N GLY A 47 17.77 -11.11 11.25
CA GLY A 47 19.07 -11.55 10.72
C GLY A 47 20.21 -10.56 11.00
N GLY A 48 19.90 -9.26 11.11
CA GLY A 48 20.86 -8.23 11.49
C GLY A 48 21.05 -8.01 12.99
N SER A 49 20.40 -8.79 13.88
CA SER A 49 20.42 -8.54 15.33
C SER A 49 21.82 -8.56 15.92
N ASP A 50 22.63 -9.55 15.53
CA ASP A 50 23.96 -9.75 16.09
C ASP A 50 24.89 -8.60 15.72
N GLN A 51 24.75 -8.08 14.50
CA GLN A 51 25.53 -6.93 14.05
C GLN A 51 25.12 -5.65 14.77
N ARG A 52 23.82 -5.43 14.99
CA ARG A 52 23.34 -4.29 15.79
C ARG A 52 23.81 -4.38 17.24
N GLU A 53 23.78 -5.58 17.83
CA GLU A 53 24.25 -5.80 19.20
C GLU A 53 25.76 -5.55 19.33
N ARG A 54 26.57 -6.00 18.36
CA ARG A 54 28.01 -5.68 18.33
C ARG A 54 28.26 -4.18 18.29
N LYS A 55 27.54 -3.43 17.44
CA LYS A 55 27.64 -1.97 17.37
C LYS A 55 27.23 -1.31 18.68
N ARG A 56 26.20 -1.82 19.36
CA ARG A 56 25.75 -1.34 20.68
C ARG A 56 26.80 -1.55 21.76
N LEU A 57 27.40 -2.74 21.82
CA LEU A 57 28.50 -3.04 22.75
C LEU A 57 29.73 -2.18 22.48
N GLN A 58 30.09 -1.97 21.20
CA GLN A 58 31.17 -1.06 20.82
C GLN A 58 30.90 0.38 21.28
N LEU A 59 29.69 0.89 21.06
CA LEU A 59 29.29 2.21 21.54
C LEU A 59 29.37 2.31 23.06
N GLN A 60 28.86 1.30 23.79
CA GLN A 60 28.92 1.28 25.25
C GLN A 60 30.36 1.28 25.77
N ASN A 61 31.24 0.48 25.17
CA ASN A 61 32.66 0.46 25.53
C ASN A 61 33.33 1.81 25.23
N ALA A 62 33.02 2.45 24.10
CA ALA A 62 33.54 3.78 23.77
C ALA A 62 33.06 4.86 24.75
N ILE A 63 31.79 4.83 25.13
CA ILE A 63 31.21 5.73 26.15
C ILE A 63 31.88 5.51 27.51
N HIS A 64 32.10 4.26 27.90
CA HIS A 64 32.78 3.93 29.15
C HIS A 64 34.21 4.48 29.17
N LYS A 65 34.96 4.27 28.08
CA LYS A 65 36.32 4.77 27.90
C LYS A 65 36.37 6.31 27.94
N ALA A 66 35.48 6.99 27.23
CA ALA A 66 35.39 8.45 27.24
C ALA A 66 35.18 9.00 28.66
N ARG A 67 34.34 8.34 29.48
CA ARG A 67 34.10 8.73 30.87
C ARG A 67 35.27 8.45 31.81
N GLN A 68 36.16 7.53 31.47
CA GLN A 68 37.35 7.22 32.27
C GLN A 68 38.52 8.16 31.97
N GLU A 69 38.68 8.54 30.70
CA GLU A 69 39.89 9.22 30.23
C GLU A 69 39.74 10.75 30.13
N LEU A 70 38.53 11.26 30.00
CA LEU A 70 38.26 12.69 29.82
C LEU A 70 37.78 13.35 31.11
N THR A 71 37.97 14.67 31.20
CA THR A 71 37.28 15.49 32.20
C THR A 71 35.77 15.41 31.97
N GLN A 72 34.97 15.61 33.02
CA GLN A 72 33.51 15.44 32.96
C GLN A 72 32.85 16.22 31.79
N ALA A 73 33.21 17.50 31.61
CA ALA A 73 32.66 18.33 30.54
C ALA A 73 33.01 17.81 29.13
N ASN A 74 34.25 17.34 28.94
CA ASN A 74 34.69 16.80 27.65
C ASN A 74 34.11 15.40 27.39
N ALA A 75 33.94 14.59 28.44
CA ALA A 75 33.29 13.29 28.35
C ALA A 75 31.83 13.42 27.91
N ASP A 76 31.10 14.40 28.45
CA ASP A 76 29.69 14.61 28.09
C ASP A 76 29.52 15.08 26.64
N ILE A 77 30.42 15.94 26.14
CA ILE A 77 30.48 16.33 24.72
C ILE A 77 30.75 15.10 23.85
N GLU A 78 31.74 14.28 24.20
CA GLU A 78 32.10 13.11 23.41
C GLU A 78 31.01 12.03 23.42
N VAL A 79 30.33 11.82 24.55
CA VAL A 79 29.18 10.90 24.63
C VAL A 79 28.03 11.38 23.76
N ALA A 80 27.75 12.68 23.71
CA ALA A 80 26.74 13.24 22.82
C ALA A 80 27.10 12.97 21.35
N ARG A 81 28.37 13.20 20.97
CA ARG A 81 28.89 12.92 19.62
C ARG A 81 28.78 11.44 19.24
N LEU A 82 29.19 10.55 20.14
CA LEU A 82 29.13 9.10 19.94
C LEU A 82 27.69 8.60 19.74
N ARG A 83 26.74 9.11 20.52
CA ARG A 83 25.32 8.76 20.38
C ARG A 83 24.70 9.27 19.09
N GLN A 84 25.08 10.48 18.65
CA GLN A 84 24.62 11.03 17.38
C GLN A 84 25.10 10.17 16.20
N HIS A 85 26.37 9.76 16.22
CA HIS A 85 26.95 8.92 15.18
C HIS A 85 26.42 7.47 15.20
N HIS A 86 26.08 6.94 16.38
CA HIS A 86 25.50 5.60 16.52
C HIS A 86 23.98 5.67 16.73
N THR A 87 23.26 6.07 15.69
CA THR A 87 21.79 5.93 15.66
C THR A 87 21.43 4.46 15.40
N GLU A 88 20.66 3.85 16.28
CA GLU A 88 20.20 2.47 16.10
C GLU A 88 19.17 2.37 14.96
N GLU A 89 19.36 1.38 14.11
CA GLU A 89 18.39 1.10 13.04
C GLU A 89 17.17 0.39 13.62
N VAL A 90 16.08 1.14 13.73
CA VAL A 90 14.77 0.64 14.19
C VAL A 90 14.09 -0.13 13.06
N PHE A 91 13.34 -1.19 13.40
CA PHE A 91 12.52 -1.90 12.44
C PHE A 91 11.51 -0.96 11.76
N LYS A 92 11.64 -0.83 10.44
CA LYS A 92 10.70 -0.09 9.59
C LYS A 92 9.97 -1.06 8.68
N LEU A 93 8.65 -1.06 8.78
CA LEU A 93 7.82 -1.91 7.96
C LEU A 93 7.74 -1.36 6.54
N LYS A 94 8.04 -2.21 5.55
CA LYS A 94 7.90 -1.86 4.14
C LYS A 94 6.49 -2.24 3.67
N PRO A 95 5.66 -1.28 3.19
CA PRO A 95 4.37 -1.62 2.62
C PRO A 95 4.55 -2.47 1.35
N PRO A 96 3.51 -3.21 0.93
CA PRO A 96 3.52 -3.88 -0.35
C PRO A 96 3.36 -2.86 -1.49
N SER A 97 4.05 -3.09 -2.60
CA SER A 97 3.87 -2.29 -3.81
C SER A 97 2.55 -2.66 -4.51
N ARG A 98 2.13 -1.83 -5.47
CA ARG A 98 0.98 -2.14 -6.33
C ARG A 98 1.19 -3.45 -7.10
N SER A 99 2.41 -3.68 -7.58
CA SER A 99 2.78 -4.93 -8.27
C SER A 99 2.61 -6.15 -7.37
N ASP A 100 3.07 -6.06 -6.11
CA ASP A 100 2.88 -7.12 -5.11
C ASP A 100 1.39 -7.44 -4.92
N ILE A 101 0.55 -6.40 -4.73
CA ILE A 101 -0.89 -6.57 -4.52
C ILE A 101 -1.55 -7.20 -5.75
N THR A 102 -1.25 -6.70 -6.97
CA THR A 102 -1.78 -7.27 -8.21
C THR A 102 -1.40 -8.75 -8.35
N HIS A 103 -0.15 -9.09 -8.04
CA HIS A 103 0.32 -10.47 -8.04
C HIS A 103 -0.41 -11.34 -7.01
N TRP A 104 -0.85 -10.78 -5.87
CA TRP A 104 -1.64 -11.52 -4.86
C TRP A 104 -3.09 -11.71 -5.24
N VAL A 105 -3.67 -10.75 -5.96
CA VAL A 105 -5.09 -10.79 -6.35
C VAL A 105 -5.39 -12.00 -7.24
N SER A 106 -4.54 -12.28 -8.23
CA SER A 106 -4.71 -13.40 -9.17
C SER A 106 -4.86 -14.77 -8.48
N PRO A 107 -3.90 -15.24 -7.65
CA PRO A 107 -4.04 -16.51 -6.94
C PRO A 107 -5.20 -16.48 -5.93
N CYS A 108 -5.47 -15.34 -5.28
CA CYS A 108 -6.61 -15.24 -4.34
C CYS A 108 -7.96 -15.44 -5.03
N TRP A 109 -8.10 -15.01 -6.29
CA TRP A 109 -9.27 -15.35 -7.12
C TRP A 109 -9.24 -16.81 -7.57
N GLY A 110 -8.08 -17.32 -7.99
CA GLY A 110 -7.92 -18.71 -8.44
C GLY A 110 -8.26 -19.76 -7.37
N TYR A 111 -8.09 -19.44 -6.09
CA TYR A 111 -8.47 -20.33 -4.98
C TYR A 111 -9.98 -20.36 -4.67
N LEU A 112 -10.78 -19.51 -5.31
CA LEU A 112 -12.23 -19.51 -5.12
C LEU A 112 -12.90 -20.51 -6.06
N SER A 113 -13.84 -21.30 -5.54
CA SER A 113 -14.65 -22.16 -6.40
C SER A 113 -15.67 -21.33 -7.19
N ALA A 114 -15.98 -21.78 -8.41
CA ALA A 114 -17.07 -21.19 -9.21
C ALA A 114 -18.39 -21.14 -8.43
N SER A 115 -18.70 -22.18 -7.63
CA SER A 115 -19.87 -22.20 -6.77
C SER A 115 -19.88 -21.09 -5.72
N THR A 116 -18.73 -20.76 -5.12
CA THR A 116 -18.60 -19.68 -4.14
C THR A 116 -18.85 -18.31 -4.78
N ILE A 117 -18.34 -18.12 -5.99
CA ILE A 117 -18.52 -16.90 -6.79
C ILE A 117 -20.00 -16.76 -7.19
N ILE A 118 -20.58 -17.80 -7.80
CA ILE A 118 -21.99 -17.84 -8.23
C ILE A 118 -22.94 -17.65 -7.05
N ASN A 119 -22.72 -18.36 -5.93
CA ASN A 119 -23.54 -18.19 -4.73
C ASN A 119 -23.44 -16.76 -4.17
N GLY A 120 -22.26 -16.14 -4.26
CA GLY A 120 -22.07 -14.74 -3.91
C GLY A 120 -22.95 -13.81 -4.74
N PHE A 121 -22.88 -13.90 -6.07
CA PHE A 121 -23.73 -13.11 -6.99
C PHE A 121 -25.23 -13.39 -6.80
N ARG A 122 -25.62 -14.63 -6.47
CA ARG A 122 -27.00 -15.01 -6.21
C ARG A 122 -27.52 -14.33 -4.95
N LYS A 123 -26.70 -14.31 -3.89
CA LYS A 123 -27.05 -13.71 -2.59
C LYS A 123 -27.25 -12.20 -2.65
N VAL A 124 -26.56 -11.52 -3.56
CA VAL A 124 -26.72 -10.07 -3.79
C VAL A 124 -27.79 -9.74 -4.85
N GLY A 125 -28.52 -10.73 -5.36
CA GLY A 125 -29.61 -10.52 -6.31
C GLY A 125 -29.19 -10.16 -7.73
N ILE A 126 -27.89 -10.12 -8.04
CA ILE A 126 -27.36 -9.74 -9.36
C ILE A 126 -27.62 -10.82 -10.41
N LEU A 127 -27.59 -12.10 -10.01
CA LEU A 127 -27.69 -13.22 -10.97
C LEU A 127 -29.05 -13.33 -11.67
N ASN A 128 -30.10 -12.72 -11.12
CA ASN A 128 -31.44 -12.67 -11.70
C ASN A 128 -31.87 -11.23 -12.06
N ASP A 129 -30.90 -10.31 -12.08
CA ASP A 129 -31.14 -8.91 -12.37
C ASP A 129 -31.57 -8.77 -13.83
N THR A 130 -32.87 -8.56 -14.01
CA THR A 130 -33.57 -8.46 -15.31
C THR A 130 -33.93 -7.02 -15.62
N ARG A 131 -33.26 -6.05 -14.97
CA ARG A 131 -33.40 -4.64 -15.33
C ARG A 131 -33.14 -4.52 -16.83
N VAL A 132 -34.17 -4.10 -17.56
CA VAL A 132 -34.11 -3.87 -19.00
C VAL A 132 -33.09 -2.75 -19.20
N VAL A 133 -31.94 -3.10 -19.76
CA VAL A 133 -31.09 -2.10 -20.40
C VAL A 133 -31.91 -1.63 -21.59
N GLU A 134 -32.53 -0.45 -21.49
CA GLU A 134 -33.07 0.19 -22.68
C GLU A 134 -31.95 0.19 -23.71
N ASP A 135 -32.23 -0.37 -24.89
CA ASP A 135 -31.31 -0.48 -26.03
C ASP A 135 -31.07 0.93 -26.60
N GLY A 136 -30.41 1.75 -25.79
CA GLY A 136 -30.07 3.13 -26.04
C GLY A 136 -28.62 3.19 -26.51
N ALA A 137 -28.47 2.97 -27.81
CA ALA A 137 -27.24 3.05 -28.61
C ALA A 137 -26.33 1.81 -28.56
N SER A 138 -26.27 1.14 -29.71
CA SER A 138 -25.24 0.16 -30.05
C SER A 138 -23.84 0.70 -29.71
N PHE A 139 -23.13 -0.06 -28.87
CA PHE A 139 -21.76 0.22 -28.43
C PHE A 139 -20.81 0.55 -29.61
N ASP A 140 -21.00 -0.12 -30.75
CA ASP A 140 -20.18 0.06 -31.97
C ASP A 140 -20.22 1.47 -32.57
N VAL A 141 -21.33 2.20 -32.41
CA VAL A 141 -21.49 3.58 -32.93
C VAL A 141 -20.83 4.60 -31.98
N ILE A 142 -20.83 4.31 -30.67
CA ILE A 142 -20.23 5.17 -29.65
C ILE A 142 -18.70 5.08 -29.72
N GLU A 143 -18.14 3.88 -29.89
CA GLU A 143 -16.69 3.67 -29.98
C GLU A 143 -16.09 4.40 -31.20
N SER A 144 -16.73 4.29 -32.37
CA SER A 144 -16.26 4.96 -33.58
C SER A 144 -16.33 6.50 -33.48
N GLY A 145 -17.38 7.03 -32.84
CA GLY A 145 -17.55 8.47 -32.64
C GLY A 145 -16.53 9.06 -31.66
N ILE A 146 -16.27 8.37 -30.55
CA ILE A 146 -15.30 8.82 -29.54
C ILE A 146 -13.88 8.79 -30.11
N VAL A 147 -13.49 7.74 -30.84
CA VAL A 147 -12.15 7.64 -31.45
C VAL A 147 -11.93 8.79 -32.44
N GLN A 148 -12.93 9.09 -33.27
CA GLN A 148 -12.85 10.19 -34.25
C GLN A 148 -12.83 11.58 -33.58
N GLU A 149 -13.58 11.77 -32.49
CA GLU A 149 -13.57 13.01 -31.71
C GLU A 149 -12.22 13.23 -30.99
N LEU A 150 -11.61 12.17 -30.48
CA LEU A 150 -10.28 12.21 -29.86
C LEU A 150 -9.17 12.50 -30.88
N GLU A 151 -9.28 12.00 -32.11
CA GLU A 151 -8.40 12.37 -33.22
C GLU A 151 -8.57 13.85 -33.62
N CYS A 152 -9.82 14.34 -33.73
CA CYS A 152 -10.10 15.76 -34.00
C CYS A 152 -9.55 16.69 -32.91
N CYS A 153 -9.59 16.26 -31.64
CA CYS A 153 -9.02 16.99 -30.52
C CYS A 153 -7.48 16.86 -30.40
N LYS A 154 -6.82 16.09 -31.30
CA LYS A 154 -5.39 15.75 -31.26
C LYS A 154 -4.93 15.04 -29.98
N LEU A 155 -5.85 14.40 -29.26
CA LEU A 155 -5.58 13.70 -28.01
C LEU A 155 -5.15 12.24 -28.22
N ALA A 156 -5.42 11.68 -29.40
CA ALA A 156 -5.06 10.31 -29.73
C ALA A 156 -3.63 10.12 -30.27
N SER A 157 -2.91 11.22 -30.57
CA SER A 157 -1.61 11.19 -31.28
C SER A 157 -0.39 11.51 -30.39
N GLY A 158 -0.58 11.82 -29.11
CA GLY A 158 0.53 12.03 -28.18
C GLY A 158 0.97 10.69 -27.62
N ASP A 159 2.26 10.36 -27.72
CA ASP A 159 2.85 9.27 -26.94
C ASP A 159 2.46 9.48 -25.48
N VAL A 160 1.74 8.52 -24.91
CA VAL A 160 1.28 8.56 -23.53
C VAL A 160 2.53 8.46 -22.68
N ASP A 161 3.02 9.59 -22.16
CA ASP A 161 4.19 9.59 -21.29
C ASP A 161 3.82 8.85 -20.00
N SER A 162 4.41 7.69 -19.80
CA SER A 162 4.01 6.71 -18.77
C SER A 162 4.60 7.03 -17.39
N ASP A 163 4.95 8.29 -17.11
CA ASP A 163 5.80 8.63 -15.97
C ASP A 163 5.29 9.86 -15.18
N ASP A 164 4.03 9.79 -14.73
CA ASP A 164 3.60 10.56 -13.56
C ASP A 164 3.88 9.75 -12.27
N ASP A 165 5.17 9.59 -11.98
CA ASP A 165 5.63 9.32 -10.61
C ASP A 165 5.25 10.55 -9.77
N ILE A 166 4.15 10.48 -9.01
CA ILE A 166 3.94 11.40 -7.88
C ILE A 166 4.95 11.01 -6.79
N GLY A 167 6.21 11.36 -7.04
CA GLY A 167 7.22 11.60 -6.05
C GLY A 167 7.02 13.01 -5.52
N SER A 168 6.33 13.16 -4.40
CA SER A 168 6.55 14.35 -3.56
C SER A 168 7.93 14.22 -2.94
N GLY A 169 8.93 14.68 -3.69
CA GLY A 169 10.23 15.03 -3.18
C GLY A 169 10.13 16.34 -2.41
N ASP A 170 10.21 16.28 -1.09
CA ASP A 170 10.63 17.42 -0.30
C ASP A 170 12.17 17.43 -0.29
N GLU A 171 12.76 17.98 -1.36
CA GLU A 171 14.09 18.57 -1.31
C GLU A 171 13.95 20.01 -0.80
N LEU A 172 14.43 20.26 0.43
CA LEU A 172 15.01 21.56 0.76
C LEU A 172 16.51 21.35 0.89
N GLY A 173 17.21 21.75 -0.15
CA GLY A 173 18.65 21.89 -0.15
C GLY A 173 19.11 23.07 0.70
N SER A 174 20.36 22.96 1.15
CA SER A 174 21.28 24.08 1.18
C SER A 174 22.68 23.53 0.87
N GLY A 175 23.20 23.87 -0.32
CA GLY A 175 24.64 23.80 -0.63
C GLY A 175 25.44 24.66 0.35
N SER A 176 26.68 24.27 0.72
CA SER A 176 27.94 24.38 -0.06
C SER A 176 28.34 25.87 -0.23
N GLU A 177 29.58 26.35 -0.06
CA GLU A 177 30.94 25.84 0.17
C GLU A 177 31.64 26.89 1.10
N ASP A 178 32.81 26.66 1.70
CA ASP A 178 34.09 27.07 1.11
C ASP A 178 35.28 26.36 1.77
N ASP A 179 36.10 25.75 0.92
CA ASP A 179 37.48 25.31 1.17
C ASP A 179 38.47 26.48 0.99
N ALA A 180 39.37 26.66 1.97
CA ALA A 180 40.77 27.09 1.79
C ALA A 180 41.56 26.86 3.09
#